data_AF-A0A1Z4C3T5-F1
#
_entry.id   AF-A0A1Z4C3T5-F1
#
_cell.length_a   1.000
_cell.length_b   1.000
_cell.length_c   1.000
_cell.angle_alpha   90.00
_cell.angle_beta   90.00
_cell.angle_gamma   90.00
#
_symmetry.space_group_name_H-M   'P 1'
#
loop_
_entity.id
_entity.type
_entity.pdbx_description
1 polymer ?
#
loop_
_entity_poly.entity_id
_entity_poly.type
_entity_poly.pdbx_seq_one_letter_code
_entity_poly.pdbx_strand_id
1 'polypeptide(L)'
;MGGMGVLSFDDEEDVAWAFVGNGYALQVDGFSPSQMTDRQDANNGFQDEFRFLLEPESEAPEAMPQKHDVVMVLITTVVRLAFEIVAIETTSNIPPYTQRYVCNRRADLNLP
;
A
#
# COMPACT_ATOMS: atom_id res chain seq x y z
N MET A 1 -29.68 17.08 -21.00
CA MET A 1 -29.61 16.25 -19.78
C MET A 1 -28.18 15.77 -19.68
N GLY A 2 -27.35 16.45 -18.89
CA GLY A 2 -25.94 16.11 -18.72
C GLY A 2 -25.82 14.90 -17.80
N GLY A 3 -25.20 13.84 -18.30
CA GLY A 3 -24.89 12.65 -17.51
C GLY A 3 -23.90 13.03 -16.41
N MET A 4 -24.26 12.72 -15.17
CA MET A 4 -23.42 12.84 -13.98
C MET A 4 -22.04 12.26 -14.27
N GLY A 5 -21.04 13.14 -14.36
CA GLY A 5 -19.64 12.76 -14.24
C GLY A 5 -19.47 12.11 -12.89
N VAL A 6 -18.99 10.88 -12.88
CA VAL A 6 -18.48 10.24 -11.67
C VAL A 6 -17.30 11.13 -11.25
N LEU A 7 -17.49 11.95 -10.22
CA LEU A 7 -16.42 12.72 -9.61
C LEU A 7 -15.41 11.69 -9.10
N SER A 8 -14.23 11.60 -9.74
CA SER A 8 -13.10 10.93 -9.13
C SER A 8 -12.53 11.86 -8.06
N PHE A 9 -11.97 11.28 -7.01
CA PHE A 9 -11.33 12.00 -5.89
C PHE A 9 -10.20 12.94 -6.35
N ASP A 10 -9.73 12.80 -7.60
CA ASP A 10 -8.77 13.71 -8.22
C ASP A 10 -9.30 15.15 -8.41
N ASP A 11 -10.62 15.35 -8.37
CA ASP A 11 -11.29 16.65 -8.55
C ASP A 11 -11.73 17.32 -7.22
N GLU A 12 -11.50 16.69 -6.06
CA GLU A 12 -11.83 17.26 -4.74
C GLU A 12 -10.63 17.96 -4.08
N GLU A 13 -10.82 19.23 -3.67
CA GLU A 13 -9.76 20.08 -3.13
C GLU A 13 -9.42 19.77 -1.65
N ASP A 14 -10.23 18.95 -0.96
CA ASP A 14 -10.09 18.67 0.47
C ASP A 14 -10.36 17.18 0.79
N VAL A 15 -9.29 16.42 1.05
CA VAL A 15 -9.36 14.97 1.35
C VAL A 15 -9.25 14.74 2.85
N ALA A 16 -10.30 14.18 3.46
CA ALA A 16 -10.33 13.81 4.87
C ALA A 16 -10.12 12.29 5.06
N TRP A 17 -9.14 11.93 5.89
CA TRP A 17 -8.84 10.52 6.21
C TRP A 17 -9.59 10.07 7.47
N ALA A 18 -10.22 8.89 7.40
CA ALA A 18 -10.83 8.24 8.55
C ALA A 18 -10.07 6.94 8.87
N PHE A 19 -9.91 6.65 10.17
CA PHE A 19 -9.31 5.39 10.60
C PHE A 19 -10.31 4.24 10.42
N VAL A 20 -9.91 3.23 9.66
CA VAL A 20 -10.74 2.07 9.33
C VAL A 20 -10.49 0.90 10.27
N GLY A 21 -9.23 0.58 10.58
CA GLY A 21 -8.89 -0.56 11.43
C GLY A 21 -7.39 -0.85 11.50
N ASN A 22 -7.04 -1.81 12.36
CA ASN A 22 -5.67 -2.33 12.48
C ASN A 22 -5.50 -3.59 11.63
N GLY A 23 -4.25 -3.95 11.37
CA GLY A 23 -3.87 -5.13 10.60
C GLY A 23 -2.39 -5.45 10.68
N TYR A 24 -2.00 -6.52 10.00
CA TYR A 24 -0.63 -6.97 9.84
C TYR A 24 -0.14 -6.65 8.43
N ALA A 25 1.08 -6.14 8.33
CA ALA A 25 1.72 -5.84 7.05
C ALA A 25 3.02 -6.64 6.93
N LEU A 26 3.18 -7.35 5.80
CA LEU A 26 4.42 -8.01 5.42
C LEU A 26 4.90 -7.42 4.11
N GLN A 27 6.05 -6.74 4.14
CA GLN A 27 6.69 -6.26 2.91
C GLN A 27 7.16 -7.47 2.09
N VAL A 28 6.84 -7.45 0.80
CA VAL A 28 7.24 -8.49 -0.15
C VAL A 28 8.01 -7.88 -1.30
N ASP A 29 8.96 -8.65 -1.84
CA ASP A 29 9.74 -8.23 -2.99
C ASP A 29 8.94 -8.40 -4.30
N GLY A 30 9.18 -7.52 -5.25
CA GLY A 30 8.72 -7.63 -6.63
C GLY A 30 9.48 -8.68 -7.45
N PHE A 31 10.48 -9.34 -6.86
CA PHE A 31 11.35 -10.32 -7.51
C PHE A 31 12.06 -9.71 -8.73
N SER A 32 12.60 -8.50 -8.56
CA SER A 32 13.49 -7.91 -9.56
C SER A 32 14.92 -8.43 -9.37
N PRO A 33 15.69 -8.66 -10.44
CA PRO A 33 17.09 -9.04 -10.30
C PRO A 33 17.87 -7.89 -9.67
N SER A 34 18.26 -8.04 -8.40
CA SER A 34 19.09 -7.07 -7.69
C SER A 34 20.46 -6.94 -8.36
N GLN A 35 20.98 -5.72 -8.47
CA GLN A 35 22.35 -5.53 -8.92
C GLN A 35 23.28 -5.87 -7.76
N MET A 36 24.03 -6.97 -7.87
CA MET A 36 25.09 -7.29 -6.91
C MET A 36 26.20 -6.24 -7.04
N THR A 37 26.46 -5.54 -5.95
CA THR A 37 27.61 -4.64 -5.85
C THR A 37 28.83 -5.40 -5.33
N ASP A 38 30.03 -4.89 -5.62
CA ASP A 38 31.33 -5.51 -5.26
C ASP A 38 31.53 -5.70 -3.73
N ARG A 39 30.61 -5.18 -2.91
CA ARG A 39 30.58 -5.36 -1.45
C ARG A 39 29.74 -6.54 -0.96
N GLN A 40 29.33 -7.45 -1.84
CA GLN A 40 28.36 -8.51 -1.52
C GLN A 40 27.00 -7.96 -1.05
N ASP A 41 26.71 -6.70 -1.38
CA ASP A 41 25.45 -6.04 -1.06
C ASP A 41 24.55 -6.05 -2.30
N ALA A 42 23.28 -6.40 -2.09
CA ALA A 42 22.28 -6.45 -3.15
C ALA A 42 21.62 -5.07 -3.25
N ASN A 43 21.89 -4.35 -4.34
CA ASN A 43 21.18 -3.13 -4.64
C ASN A 43 19.81 -3.49 -5.23
N ASN A 44 18.78 -3.45 -4.38
CA ASN A 44 17.38 -3.73 -4.75
C ASN A 44 16.71 -2.54 -5.48
N GLY A 45 17.48 -1.52 -5.88
CA GLY A 45 16.98 -0.35 -6.59
C GLY A 45 16.25 0.65 -5.68
N PHE A 46 16.23 1.92 -6.11
CA PHE A 46 15.35 2.94 -5.55
C PHE A 46 14.03 2.87 -6.31
N GLN A 47 13.13 1.99 -5.88
CA GLN A 47 11.76 2.00 -6.38
C GLN A 47 10.89 2.77 -5.40
N ASP A 48 10.17 3.78 -5.89
CA ASP A 48 9.12 4.48 -5.12
C ASP A 48 7.90 3.60 -4.87
N GLU A 49 7.92 2.38 -5.42
CA GLU A 49 6.86 1.39 -5.40
C GLU A 49 7.22 0.23 -4.45
N PHE A 50 6.37 0.02 -3.46
CA PHE A 50 6.50 -1.01 -2.45
C PHE A 50 5.40 -2.04 -2.63
N ARG A 51 5.66 -3.30 -2.26
CA ARG A 51 4.64 -4.33 -2.25
C ARG A 51 4.43 -4.85 -0.84
N PHE A 52 3.16 -5.00 -0.46
CA PHE A 52 2.77 -5.52 0.84
C PHE A 52 1.74 -6.64 0.69
N LEU A 53 1.83 -7.62 1.58
CA LEU A 53 0.69 -8.42 2.00
C LEU A 53 0.07 -7.73 3.21
N LEU A 54 -1.21 -7.41 3.12
CA LEU A 54 -1.96 -6.73 4.17
C LEU A 54 -3.09 -7.65 4.63
N GLU A 55 -3.15 -7.89 5.93
CA GLU A 55 -4.19 -8.69 6.56
C GLU A 55 -4.87 -7.87 7.66
N PRO A 56 -6.13 -7.44 7.48
CA PRO A 56 -6.85 -6.71 8.52
C PRO A 56 -7.15 -7.60 9.73
N GLU A 57 -7.20 -7.04 10.94
CA GLU A 57 -7.63 -7.77 12.13
C GLU A 57 -9.15 -8.04 12.16
N SER A 58 -9.91 -7.21 11.44
CA SER A 58 -11.35 -7.33 11.30
C SER A 58 -11.71 -8.03 10.00
N GLU A 59 -12.65 -8.97 10.06
CA GLU A 59 -13.24 -9.61 8.88
C GLU A 59 -14.32 -8.75 8.21
N ALA A 60 -14.61 -7.57 8.77
CA ALA A 60 -15.63 -6.68 8.23
C ALA A 60 -15.22 -6.18 6.83
N PRO A 61 -16.13 -6.17 5.83
CA PRO A 61 -15.79 -5.78 4.46
C PRO A 61 -15.18 -4.38 4.33
N GLU A 62 -15.58 -3.45 5.20
CA GLU A 62 -15.04 -2.09 5.26
C GLU A 62 -13.58 -2.04 5.72
N ALA A 63 -13.08 -3.07 6.41
CA ALA A 63 -11.70 -3.15 6.86
C ALA A 63 -10.75 -3.77 5.83
N MET A 64 -11.29 -4.32 4.74
CA MET A 64 -10.50 -4.91 3.67
C MET A 64 -9.81 -3.80 2.86
N PRO A 65 -8.47 -3.81 2.74
CA PRO A 65 -7.75 -2.73 2.06
C PRO A 65 -8.18 -2.56 0.60
N GLN A 66 -8.43 -1.32 0.20
CA GLN A 66 -8.85 -0.95 -1.15
C GLN A 66 -7.84 -0.01 -1.81
N LYS A 67 -7.99 0.18 -3.13
CA LYS A 67 -7.21 1.17 -3.85
C LYS A 67 -7.51 2.57 -3.30
N HIS A 68 -6.47 3.39 -3.15
CA HIS A 68 -6.45 4.72 -2.52
C HIS A 68 -6.54 4.74 -0.98
N ASP A 69 -6.62 3.58 -0.32
CA ASP A 69 -6.43 3.55 1.12
C ASP A 69 -4.98 3.86 1.49
N VAL A 70 -4.80 4.55 2.62
CA VAL A 70 -3.50 4.84 3.21
C VAL A 70 -3.24 3.90 4.38
N VAL A 71 -2.17 3.14 4.27
CA VAL A 71 -1.68 2.21 5.28
C VAL A 71 -0.57 2.87 6.09
N MET A 72 -0.73 2.90 7.40
CA MET A 72 0.32 3.34 8.33
C MET A 72 1.06 2.11 8.86
N VAL A 73 2.31 1.92 8.42
CA VAL A 73 3.18 0.87 8.97
C VAL A 73 3.83 1.40 10.25
N LEU A 74 3.47 0.80 11.39
CA LEU A 74 4.06 1.12 12.69
C LEU A 74 5.38 0.36 12.85
N ILE A 75 6.51 1.07 12.85
CA ILE A 75 7.82 0.50 13.19
C ILE A 75 8.03 0.55 14.71
N THR A 76 7.62 1.67 15.31
CA THR A 76 7.59 1.87 16.76
C THR A 76 6.32 2.65 17.13
N THR A 77 6.14 2.93 18.42
CA THR A 77 5.01 3.75 18.89
C THR A 77 5.00 5.17 18.32
N VAL A 78 6.17 5.68 17.92
CA VAL A 78 6.38 7.04 17.40
C VAL A 78 6.68 7.07 15.90
N VAL A 79 7.30 6.02 15.34
CA VAL A 79 7.63 5.98 13.91
C VAL A 79 6.52 5.28 13.14
N ARG A 80 5.80 6.06 12.33
CA ARG A 80 4.76 5.59 11.40
C ARG A 80 5.11 5.97 9.98
N LEU A 81 5.10 5.00 9.07
CA LEU A 81 5.34 5.23 7.65
C LEU A 81 4.03 5.07 6.87
N ALA A 82 3.59 6.12 6.20
CA ALA A 82 2.38 6.10 5.38
C ALA A 82 2.65 5.61 3.93
N PHE A 83 1.79 4.72 3.45
CA PHE A 83 1.82 4.18 2.09
C PHE A 83 0.41 4.21 1.49
N GLU A 84 0.26 4.74 0.28
CA GLU A 84 -1.02 4.72 -0.44
C GLU A 84 -1.07 3.51 -1.38
N ILE A 85 -2.17 2.75 -1.34
CA ILE A 85 -2.40 1.62 -2.25
C ILE A 85 -2.75 2.14 -3.64
N VAL A 86 -1.86 1.95 -4.60
CA VAL A 86 -2.04 2.41 -6.00
C VAL A 86 -2.52 1.30 -6.93
N ALA A 87 -2.24 0.04 -6.60
CA ALA A 87 -2.75 -1.11 -7.33
C ALA A 87 -2.88 -2.36 -6.44
N ILE A 88 -3.71 -3.30 -6.88
CA ILE A 88 -3.90 -4.61 -6.24
C ILE A 88 -3.59 -5.66 -7.30
N GLU A 89 -2.61 -6.51 -7.02
CA GLU A 89 -2.12 -7.57 -7.91
C GLU A 89 -2.44 -8.94 -7.29
N THR A 90 -2.70 -9.94 -8.12
CA THR A 90 -2.85 -11.34 -7.68
C THR A 90 -1.71 -12.16 -8.27
N THR A 91 -0.94 -12.84 -7.43
CA THR A 91 0.25 -13.57 -7.92
C THR A 91 0.03 -15.04 -8.24
N SER A 92 -1.11 -15.61 -7.85
CA SER A 92 -1.47 -17.00 -8.16
C SER A 92 -2.85 -17.07 -8.79
N ASN A 93 -2.99 -17.80 -9.90
CA ASN A 93 -4.29 -18.12 -10.48
C ASN A 93 -4.92 -19.41 -9.89
N ILE A 94 -4.26 -20.01 -8.89
CA ILE A 94 -4.73 -21.23 -8.20
C ILE A 94 -4.97 -20.88 -6.72
N PRO A 95 -6.15 -21.21 -6.16
CA PRO A 95 -6.47 -20.95 -4.76
C PRO A 95 -5.47 -21.56 -3.77
N PRO A 96 -5.22 -20.92 -2.60
CA PRO A 96 -5.79 -19.64 -2.17
C PRO A 96 -5.13 -18.45 -2.90
N TYR A 97 -5.96 -17.51 -3.38
CA TYR A 97 -5.48 -16.29 -4.02
C TYR A 97 -4.88 -15.37 -2.96
N THR A 98 -3.58 -15.08 -3.07
CA THR A 98 -2.94 -14.08 -2.22
C THR A 98 -2.84 -12.77 -2.99
N GLN A 99 -3.53 -11.73 -2.52
CA GLN A 99 -3.45 -10.38 -3.08
C GLN A 99 -2.19 -9.69 -2.56
N ARG A 100 -1.50 -8.99 -3.46
CA ARG A 100 -0.41 -8.07 -3.15
C ARG A 100 -0.88 -6.66 -3.42
N TYR A 101 -0.60 -5.79 -2.48
CA TYR A 101 -0.91 -4.36 -2.59
C TYR A 101 0.36 -3.64 -3.03
N VAL A 102 0.26 -2.98 -4.17
CA VAL A 102 1.30 -2.10 -4.70
C VAL A 102 1.04 -0.72 -4.11
N CYS A 103 2.03 -0.18 -3.41
CA CYS A 103 1.89 1.04 -2.64
C CYS A 103 2.99 2.05 -2.95
N ASN A 104 2.64 3.33 -2.95
CA ASN A 104 3.59 4.43 -3.04
C ASN A 104 3.81 5.07 -1.67
N ARG A 105 5.03 5.56 -1.42
CA ARG A 105 5.34 6.22 -0.15
C ARG A 105 4.67 7.60 -0.07
N ARG A 106 3.84 7.82 0.95
CA ARG A 106 3.24 9.13 1.28
C ARG A 106 3.99 9.79 2.43
N ALA A 107 5.19 10.30 2.17
CA ALA A 107 6.02 10.91 3.21
C ALA A 107 5.38 12.17 3.83
N ASP A 108 4.50 12.83 3.07
CA ASP A 108 3.67 13.97 3.47
C ASP A 108 2.69 13.64 4.60
N LEU A 109 2.24 12.38 4.70
CA LEU A 109 1.30 11.92 5.73
C LEU A 109 2.01 11.36 6.97
N ASN A 110 3.34 11.44 7.04
CA ASN A 110 4.07 11.00 8.22
C ASN A 110 3.73 11.90 9.41
N LEU A 111 3.20 11.28 10.46
CA LEU A 111 3.02 11.94 11.73
C LEU A 111 4.36 11.91 12.51
N PRO A 112 4.79 13.02 13.14
CA PRO A 112 6.00 13.10 13.95
C PRO A 112 5.90 12.34 15.28
#